data_AF-A0A349LJA0-F1
#
_entry.id   AF-A0A349LJA0-F1
#
_cell.length_a   1.000
_cell.length_b   1.000
_cell.length_c   1.000
_cell.angle_alpha   90.00
_cell.angle_beta   90.00
_cell.angle_gamma   90.00
#
_symmetry.space_group_name_H-M   'P 1'
#
loop_
_entity.id
_entity.type
_entity.pdbx_description
1 polymer ?
#
loop_
_entity_poly.entity_id
_entity_poly.type
_entity_poly.pdbx_seq_one_letter_code
_entity_poly.pdbx_strand_id
1 'polypeptide(L)' 'LELSKAVREEVILAVNPYVICDADCQGLCPQCGTNLNEDSCTCIEEANDPRWGPLQDLKSE' A
#
# COMPACT_ATOMS: atom_id res chain seq x y z
N LEU A 1 -25.30 -19.31 -26.94
CA LEU A 1 -24.00 -18.65 -27.17
C LEU A 1 -23.20 -18.80 -25.88
N GLU A 2 -22.05 -19.45 -25.90
CA GLU A 2 -21.22 -19.64 -24.70
C GLU A 2 -20.34 -18.40 -24.48
N LEU A 3 -20.77 -17.52 -23.56
CA LEU A 3 -20.14 -16.22 -23.32
C LEU A 3 -19.10 -16.22 -22.20
N SER A 4 -19.08 -17.28 -21.38
CA SER A 4 -18.27 -17.35 -20.15
C SER A 4 -16.78 -17.06 -20.38
N LYS A 5 -16.23 -17.52 -21.51
CA LYS A 5 -14.82 -17.29 -21.86
C LYS A 5 -14.55 -15.81 -22.19
N ALA A 6 -15.34 -15.23 -23.09
CA ALA A 6 -15.19 -13.84 -23.50
C ALA A 6 -15.39 -12.87 -22.32
N VAL A 7 -16.39 -13.14 -21.47
CA VAL A 7 -16.63 -12.34 -20.26
C VAL A 7 -15.44 -12.43 -19.29
N ARG A 8 -14.86 -13.62 -19.10
CA ARG A 8 -13.69 -13.77 -18.23
C ARG A 8 -12.48 -12.99 -18.74
N GLU A 9 -12.22 -13.02 -20.03
CA GLU A 9 -11.10 -12.29 -20.65
C GLU A 9 -11.24 -10.78 -20.42
N GLU A 10 -12.43 -10.23 -20.63
CA GLU A 10 -12.71 -8.80 -20.38
C GLU A 10 -12.60 -8.43 -18.89
N VAL A 11 -13.17 -9.24 -17.99
CA VAL A 11 -13.13 -8.96 -16.55
C VAL A 11 -11.68 -8.95 -16.02
N ILE A 12 -10.84 -9.87 -16.48
CA ILE A 12 -9.42 -9.92 -16.05
C ILE A 12 -8.68 -8.62 -16.42
N LEU A 13 -9.00 -8.02 -17.57
CA LEU A 13 -8.38 -6.77 -18.02
C LEU A 13 -9.00 -5.53 -17.36
N ALA A 14 -10.28 -5.59 -16.98
CA ALA A 14 -11.00 -4.47 -16.38
C ALA A 14 -10.76 -4.33 -14.86
N VAL A 15 -10.42 -5.42 -14.17
CA VAL A 15 -10.16 -5.40 -12.72
C VAL A 15 -8.84 -4.69 -12.44
N ASN A 16 -8.84 -3.86 -11.40
CA ASN A 16 -7.63 -3.21 -10.92
C ASN A 16 -6.63 -4.27 -10.45
N PRO A 17 -5.42 -4.33 -11.04
CA PRO A 17 -4.43 -5.33 -10.66
C PRO A 17 -3.85 -5.11 -9.25
N TYR A 18 -4.13 -3.96 -8.64
CA TYR A 18 -3.65 -3.61 -7.31
C TYR A 18 -4.78 -3.66 -6.29
N VAL A 19 -4.50 -4.25 -5.13
CA VAL A 19 -5.34 -4.08 -3.94
C VAL A 19 -5.13 -2.65 -3.46
N ILE A 20 -6.02 -1.76 -3.89
CA ILE A 20 -6.02 -0.38 -3.42
C ILE A 20 -6.76 -0.35 -2.08
N CYS A 21 -6.04 0.03 -1.03
CA CYS A 21 -6.63 0.44 0.23
C CYS A 21 -7.63 1.58 -0.02
N ASP A 22 -8.78 1.56 0.65
CA ASP A 22 -9.67 2.73 0.67
C ASP A 22 -8.94 3.95 1.24
N ALA A 23 -9.49 5.15 1.01
CA ALA A 23 -8.83 6.41 1.40
C ALA A 23 -8.48 6.50 2.90
N ASP A 24 -9.24 5.81 3.75
CA ASP A 24 -9.07 5.80 5.21
C ASP A 24 -8.30 4.57 5.73
N CYS A 25 -7.76 3.73 4.84
CA CYS A 25 -7.01 2.53 5.22
C CYS A 25 -5.72 2.91 5.97
N GLN A 26 -5.59 2.46 7.21
CA GLN A 26 -4.41 2.72 8.03
C GLN A 26 -3.19 1.85 7.63
N GLY A 27 -3.42 0.84 6.78
CA GLY A 27 -2.38 -0.04 6.25
C GLY A 27 -1.82 -1.04 7.27
N LEU A 28 -0.63 -1.55 6.96
CA LEU A 28 0.12 -2.46 7.84
C LEU A 28 1.29 -1.72 8.48
N CYS A 29 1.65 -2.09 9.71
CA CYS A 29 2.88 -1.60 10.32
C CYS A 29 4.10 -2.00 9.46
N PRO A 30 4.95 -1.05 9.02
CA PRO A 30 6.09 -1.34 8.15
C PRO A 30 7.20 -2.15 8.85
N GLN A 31 7.15 -2.27 10.17
CA GLN A 31 8.13 -3.00 10.98
C GLN A 31 7.66 -4.44 11.32
N CYS A 32 6.40 -4.62 11.72
CA CYS A 32 5.88 -5.92 12.19
C CYS A 32 4.74 -6.51 11.37
N GLY A 33 4.14 -5.75 10.45
CA GLY A 33 3.04 -6.21 9.60
C GLY A 33 1.66 -6.27 10.26
N THR A 34 1.50 -5.81 11.51
CA THR A 34 0.19 -5.70 12.16
C THR A 34 -0.77 -4.88 11.31
N ASN A 35 -2.01 -5.36 11.16
CA ASN A 35 -3.07 -4.61 10.50
C ASN A 35 -3.51 -3.44 11.39
N LEU A 36 -3.13 -2.22 11.01
CA LEU A 36 -3.41 -1.02 11.80
C LEU A 36 -4.90 -0.63 11.80
N ASN A 37 -5.69 -1.25 10.91
CA ASN A 37 -7.15 -1.11 10.91
C ASN A 37 -7.83 -1.97 11.99
N GLU A 38 -7.14 -2.97 12.53
CA GLU A 38 -7.68 -3.91 13.54
C GLU A 38 -7.05 -3.67 14.91
N ASP A 39 -5.74 -3.46 14.96
CA ASP A 39 -4.98 -3.33 16.21
C ASP A 39 -3.84 -2.30 16.10
N SER A 40 -3.45 -1.75 17.24
CA SER A 40 -2.25 -0.91 17.36
C SER A 40 -0.98 -1.74 17.59
N CYS A 41 0.18 -1.22 17.19
CA CYS A 41 1.48 -1.79 17.52
C CYS A 41 2.33 -0.81 18.34
N THR A 42 3.38 -1.32 19.00
CA THR A 42 4.34 -0.51 19.79
C THR A 42 5.67 -0.28 19.06
N CYS A 43 5.72 -0.57 17.76
CA CYS A 43 6.91 -0.35 16.95
C CYS A 43 7.30 1.13 16.98
N ILE A 44 8.57 1.40 17.21
CA ILE A 44 9.11 2.76 17.15
C ILE A 44 9.31 3.08 15.66
N GLU A 45 8.69 4.15 15.18
CA GLU A 45 9.02 4.68 13.87
C GLU A 45 10.46 5.22 13.91
N GLU A 46 11.38 4.56 13.20
CA GLU A 46 12.69 5.14 12.95
C GLU A 46 12.51 6.39 12.07
N ALA A 47 12.73 7.55 12.67
CA ALA A 47 12.39 8.85 12.09
C ALA A 47 13.14 9.19 10.79
N ASN A 48 14.19 8.46 10.43
CA ASN A 48 14.97 8.72 9.24
C ASN A 48 15.61 7.45 8.70
N ASP A 49 15.16 7.00 7.54
CA ASP A 49 15.90 6.01 6.78
C ASP A 49 17.18 6.67 6.22
N PRO A 50 18.37 6.14 6.56
CA PRO A 50 19.65 6.78 6.24
C PRO A 50 19.88 6.96 4.73
N ARG A 51 19.17 6.20 3.88
CA ARG A 51 19.21 6.36 2.42
C ARG A 51 18.74 7.75 1.97
N TRP A 52 17.85 8.37 2.75
CA TRP A 52 17.30 9.70 2.47
C TRP A 52 18.09 10.84 3.12
N GLY A 53 19.16 10.54 3.88
CA GLY A 53 20.00 11.55 4.53
C GLY A 53 20.43 12.69 3.60
N PRO A 54 20.96 12.42 2.38
CA PRO A 54 21.37 13.46 1.44
C PRO A 54 20.25 14.36 0.91
N LEU A 55 18.97 13.98 1.07
CA LEU A 55 17.83 14.79 0.62
C LEU A 55 17.25 15.69 1.70
N GLN A 56 17.73 15.61 2.94
CA GLN A 56 17.22 16.43 4.05
C GLN A 56 17.45 17.92 3.80
N ASP A 57 18.55 18.28 3.16
CA ASP A 57 18.93 19.66 2.85
C ASP A 57 17.98 20.34 1.84
N LEU A 58 17.21 19.55 1.07
CA LEU A 58 16.23 20.07 0.10
C LEU A 58 14.92 20.54 0.74
N LYS A 59 14.63 20.18 2.00
CA LYS A 59 13.39 20.59 2.68
C LYS A 59 13.40 22.06 3.15
N SER A 60 14.56 22.72 3.13
CA SER A 60 14.76 24.07 3.65
C SER A 60 14.83 25.18 2.59
N GLU A 61 14.54 24.87 1.32
CA GLU A 61 14.44 25.86 0.23
C GLU A 61 13.00 26.28 -0.08
#